data_AF-A0A124FDA6-F1
#
_entry.id   AF-A0A124FDA6-F1
#
_cell.length_a   1.000
_cell.length_b   1.000
_cell.length_c   1.000
_cell.angle_alpha   90.00
_cell.angle_beta   90.00
_cell.angle_gamma   90.00
#
_symmetry.space_group_name_H-M   'P 1'
#
loop_
_entity.id
_entity.type
_entity.pdbx_description
1 polymer ?
#
loop_
_entity_poly.entity_id
_entity_poly.type
_entity_poly.pdbx_seq_one_letter_code
_entity_poly.pdbx_strand_id
1 'polypeptide(L)'
;MDSSYISHFIEDSWWSIFPTVQETERPDKVAASVAEGRIAILVDNSPFALIIPANINMFMVSPEDAYMRWSAGSFIRLIRFGGNFIAILLPALYIALTSFHPEMLPTALALSIASTRENVPFPAFVEAFLMELSLELLREAGARLPGPLNQTIGIVGGLIVGTAAVQANIVSPIMVIVVALTAIAAFAVPTYSFGAAIRQIRFLFMILAAFLGIYGIMLGLLYLIGHLAALKSFGMGYLEPFSPLSLRDLKDVMIRFPLQSMHKRPQSLRPKDVKRLRNKD
;
A
#
# COMPACT_ATOMS: atom_id res chain seq x y z
N MET A 1 2.56 -25.55 -14.34
CA MET A 1 3.17 -24.20 -14.30
C MET A 1 2.25 -23.35 -13.47
N ASP A 2 2.77 -22.60 -12.50
CA ASP A 2 1.92 -21.81 -11.60
C ASP A 2 1.37 -20.55 -12.30
N SER A 3 0.25 -20.01 -11.84
CA SER A 3 -0.40 -18.84 -12.44
C SER A 3 0.49 -17.60 -12.42
N SER A 4 1.35 -17.45 -11.41
CA SER A 4 2.32 -16.35 -11.33
C SER A 4 3.31 -16.32 -12.50
N TYR A 5 3.67 -17.48 -13.09
CA TYR A 5 4.52 -17.49 -14.30
C TYR A 5 3.79 -16.87 -15.49
N ILE A 6 2.53 -17.22 -15.67
CA ILE A 6 1.70 -16.65 -16.74
C ILE A 6 1.52 -15.15 -16.52
N SER A 7 1.29 -14.74 -15.25
CA SER A 7 1.19 -13.33 -14.86
C SER A 7 2.36 -12.51 -15.42
N HIS A 8 3.61 -12.95 -15.19
CA HIS A 8 4.79 -12.24 -15.70
C HIS A 8 4.88 -12.12 -17.23
N PHE A 9 4.31 -13.08 -17.99
CA PHE A 9 4.32 -13.01 -19.45
C PHE A 9 3.20 -12.15 -20.04
N ILE A 10 2.10 -11.98 -19.31
CA ILE A 10 0.95 -11.20 -19.77
C ILE A 10 0.95 -9.77 -19.26
N GLU A 11 1.81 -9.42 -18.29
CA GLU A 11 1.92 -8.06 -17.77
C GLU A 11 2.45 -7.09 -18.84
N ASP A 12 1.64 -6.06 -19.14
CA ASP A 12 2.02 -5.00 -20.08
C ASP A 12 3.26 -4.21 -19.64
N SER A 13 3.43 -4.05 -18.32
CA SER A 13 4.44 -3.16 -17.71
C SER A 13 5.41 -3.92 -16.80
N TRP A 14 6.08 -4.95 -17.32
CA TRP A 14 6.99 -5.85 -16.57
C TRP A 14 8.16 -5.17 -15.82
N TRP A 15 8.57 -3.95 -16.21
CA TRP A 15 9.57 -3.16 -15.47
C TRP A 15 9.00 -2.41 -14.26
N SER A 16 7.68 -2.29 -14.16
CA SER A 16 7.03 -1.57 -13.08
C SER A 16 7.01 -2.42 -11.82
N ILE A 17 7.32 -1.80 -10.69
CA ILE A 17 7.12 -2.41 -9.37
C ILE A 17 5.64 -2.54 -8.99
N PHE A 18 4.76 -1.79 -9.67
CA PHE A 18 3.32 -1.86 -9.44
C PHE A 18 2.70 -3.00 -10.23
N PRO A 19 1.98 -3.92 -9.57
CA PRO A 19 1.34 -5.04 -10.25
C PRO A 19 0.25 -4.56 -11.19
N THR A 20 0.20 -5.12 -12.41
CA THR A 20 -0.87 -4.84 -13.38
C THR A 20 -1.86 -6.00 -13.53
N VAL A 21 -1.58 -7.10 -12.85
CA VAL A 21 -2.46 -8.27 -12.70
C VAL A 21 -2.80 -8.44 -11.21
N GLN A 22 -4.06 -8.69 -10.89
CA GLN A 22 -4.44 -9.01 -9.51
C GLN A 22 -4.57 -10.52 -9.32
N GLU A 23 -3.73 -11.09 -8.47
CA GLU A 23 -3.81 -12.49 -8.04
C GLU A 23 -4.77 -12.62 -6.84
N THR A 24 -5.60 -13.66 -6.84
CA THR A 24 -6.47 -13.94 -5.69
C THR A 24 -6.80 -15.43 -5.57
N GLU A 25 -6.77 -15.95 -4.34
CA GLU A 25 -7.25 -17.29 -3.99
C GLU A 25 -8.78 -17.30 -3.72
N ARG A 26 -9.39 -16.12 -3.70
CA ARG A 26 -10.75 -15.91 -3.20
C ARG A 26 -11.79 -15.94 -4.32
N PRO A 27 -12.68 -16.94 -4.37
CA PRO A 27 -13.65 -17.09 -5.46
C PRO A 27 -14.70 -15.98 -5.48
N ASP A 28 -15.05 -15.42 -4.33
CA ASP A 28 -15.97 -14.28 -4.21
C ASP A 28 -15.42 -13.02 -4.90
N LYS A 29 -14.12 -12.76 -4.77
CA LYS A 29 -13.45 -11.64 -5.45
C LYS A 29 -13.43 -11.82 -6.97
N VAL A 30 -13.22 -13.06 -7.43
CA VAL A 30 -13.28 -13.42 -8.85
C VAL A 30 -14.68 -13.18 -9.41
N ALA A 31 -15.71 -13.70 -8.75
CA ALA A 31 -17.10 -13.54 -9.18
C ALA A 31 -17.52 -12.06 -9.24
N ALA A 32 -17.15 -11.25 -8.24
CA ALA A 32 -17.42 -9.82 -8.22
C ALA A 32 -16.74 -9.08 -9.38
N SER A 33 -15.48 -9.42 -9.66
CA SER A 33 -14.70 -8.81 -10.74
C SER A 33 -15.25 -9.15 -12.12
N VAL A 34 -15.64 -10.40 -12.34
CA VAL A 34 -16.29 -10.82 -13.59
C VAL A 34 -17.65 -10.14 -13.76
N ALA A 35 -18.42 -9.98 -12.68
CA ALA A 35 -19.69 -9.25 -12.71
C ALA A 35 -19.50 -7.76 -13.09
N GLU A 36 -18.37 -7.16 -12.72
CA GLU A 36 -17.99 -5.80 -13.12
C GLU A 36 -17.55 -5.69 -14.58
N GLY A 37 -17.30 -6.82 -15.25
CA GLY A 37 -16.88 -6.87 -16.65
C GLY A 37 -15.38 -7.11 -16.84
N ARG A 38 -14.67 -7.57 -15.81
CA ARG A 38 -13.26 -8.00 -15.89
C ARG A 38 -13.15 -9.46 -16.32
N ILE A 39 -11.95 -9.86 -16.72
CA ILE A 39 -11.62 -11.21 -17.14
C ILE A 39 -10.87 -11.91 -16.01
N ALA A 40 -11.25 -13.14 -15.71
CA ALA A 40 -10.53 -14.02 -14.80
C ALA A 40 -9.86 -15.14 -15.61
N ILE A 41 -8.57 -15.36 -15.37
CA ILE A 41 -7.79 -16.45 -15.96
C ILE A 41 -7.54 -17.48 -14.86
N LEU A 42 -7.97 -18.71 -15.12
CA LEU A 42 -7.71 -19.86 -14.27
C LEU A 42 -6.65 -20.72 -14.97
N VAL A 43 -5.62 -21.08 -14.22
CA VAL A 43 -4.50 -21.88 -14.70
C VAL A 43 -4.62 -23.24 -14.04
N ASP A 44 -4.53 -24.30 -14.83
CA ASP A 44 -4.56 -25.66 -14.31
C ASP A 44 -3.45 -25.87 -13.27
N ASN A 45 -3.82 -26.47 -12.14
CA ASN A 45 -2.94 -26.73 -11.01
C ASN A 45 -2.33 -25.47 -10.34
N SER A 46 -3.04 -24.34 -10.35
CA SER A 46 -2.71 -23.15 -9.53
C SER A 46 -3.84 -22.83 -8.54
N PRO A 47 -3.53 -22.54 -7.26
CA PRO A 47 -4.53 -22.16 -6.26
C PRO A 47 -5.03 -20.72 -6.40
N PHE A 48 -4.44 -19.94 -7.31
CA PHE A 48 -4.77 -18.53 -7.54
C PHE A 48 -5.44 -18.32 -8.89
N ALA A 49 -6.40 -17.39 -8.93
CA ALA A 49 -6.97 -16.83 -10.14
C ALA A 49 -6.33 -15.48 -10.45
N LEU A 50 -6.06 -15.21 -11.73
CA LEU A 50 -5.56 -13.91 -12.20
C LEU A 50 -6.73 -13.07 -12.69
N ILE A 51 -6.85 -11.83 -12.22
CA ILE A 51 -7.90 -10.89 -12.65
C ILE A 51 -7.27 -9.74 -13.43
N ILE A 52 -7.80 -9.51 -14.63
CA ILE A 52 -7.35 -8.47 -15.57
C ILE A 52 -8.54 -7.76 -16.24
N PRO A 53 -8.39 -6.49 -16.69
CA PRO A 53 -7.32 -5.56 -16.30
C PRO A 53 -7.39 -5.23 -14.81
N ALA A 54 -6.26 -4.86 -14.18
CA ALA A 54 -6.21 -4.35 -12.82
C ALA A 54 -5.87 -2.85 -12.77
N ASN A 55 -6.56 -2.12 -11.91
CA ASN A 55 -6.28 -0.70 -11.62
C ASN A 55 -5.97 -0.52 -10.13
N ILE A 56 -5.44 0.64 -9.76
CA ILE A 56 -5.03 0.92 -8.37
C ILE A 56 -6.15 0.66 -7.35
N ASN A 57 -7.41 0.96 -7.70
CA ASN A 57 -8.55 0.75 -6.81
C ASN A 57 -8.74 -0.73 -6.43
N MET A 58 -8.48 -1.68 -7.34
CA MET A 58 -8.61 -3.11 -7.04
C MET A 58 -7.64 -3.58 -5.96
N PHE A 59 -6.47 -2.95 -5.86
CA PHE A 59 -5.48 -3.27 -4.84
C PHE A 59 -5.78 -2.62 -3.50
N MET A 60 -6.64 -1.59 -3.51
CA MET A 60 -7.06 -0.85 -2.32
C MET A 60 -8.41 -1.29 -1.75
N VAL A 61 -9.20 -2.10 -2.48
CA VAL A 61 -10.48 -2.63 -2.01
C VAL A 61 -10.31 -4.09 -1.59
N SER A 62 -10.79 -4.38 -0.38
CA SER A 62 -10.83 -5.74 0.15
C SER A 62 -12.22 -6.36 -0.09
N PRO A 63 -12.33 -7.67 -0.37
CA PRO A 63 -13.64 -8.32 -0.50
C PRO A 63 -14.52 -8.19 0.75
N GLU A 64 -13.91 -8.14 1.94
CA GLU A 64 -14.60 -7.91 3.22
C GLU A 64 -15.35 -6.59 3.25
N ASP A 65 -14.82 -5.58 2.55
CA ASP A 65 -15.45 -4.27 2.46
C ASP A 65 -16.85 -4.40 1.84
N ALA A 66 -17.13 -5.45 1.05
CA ALA A 66 -18.42 -5.72 0.43
C ALA A 66 -19.46 -6.32 1.39
N TYR A 67 -19.03 -6.97 2.47
CA TYR A 67 -19.93 -7.58 3.46
C TYR A 67 -20.41 -6.61 4.52
N MET A 68 -19.66 -5.53 4.75
CA MET A 68 -19.99 -4.52 5.75
C MET A 68 -21.14 -3.61 5.29
N ARG A 69 -21.71 -2.83 6.21
CA ARG A 69 -22.59 -1.72 5.83
C ARG A 69 -21.78 -0.62 5.13
N TRP A 70 -22.44 0.12 4.24
CA TRP A 70 -21.80 1.13 3.40
C TRP A 70 -21.02 2.18 4.21
N SER A 71 -21.53 2.61 5.37
CA SER A 71 -20.88 3.58 6.26
C SER A 71 -19.58 3.04 6.88
N ALA A 72 -19.63 1.83 7.45
CA ALA A 72 -18.46 1.19 8.07
C ALA A 72 -17.39 0.83 7.02
N GLY A 73 -17.80 0.30 5.86
CA GLY A 73 -16.89 0.02 4.75
C GLY A 73 -16.21 1.28 4.22
N SER A 74 -16.94 2.40 4.10
CA SER A 74 -16.38 3.69 3.67
C SER A 74 -15.33 4.21 4.65
N PHE A 75 -15.59 4.10 5.95
CA PHE A 75 -14.65 4.52 6.99
C PHE A 75 -13.34 3.73 6.94
N ILE A 76 -13.43 2.40 6.79
CA ILE A 76 -12.24 1.52 6.67
C ILE A 76 -11.45 1.83 5.39
N ARG A 77 -12.14 2.08 4.26
CA ARG A 77 -11.47 2.51 3.02
C ARG A 77 -10.68 3.80 3.26
N LEU A 78 -11.26 4.80 3.92
CA LEU A 78 -10.56 6.06 4.22
C LEU A 78 -9.30 5.84 5.07
N ILE A 79 -9.39 5.00 6.10
CA ILE A 79 -8.23 4.61 6.92
C ILE A 79 -7.16 3.96 6.05
N ARG A 80 -7.54 3.07 5.12
CA ARG A 80 -6.60 2.39 4.23
C ARG A 80 -5.92 3.35 3.25
N PHE A 81 -6.65 4.31 2.69
CA PHE A 81 -6.07 5.37 1.87
C PHE A 81 -5.05 6.19 2.69
N GLY A 82 -5.43 6.66 3.88
CA GLY A 82 -4.52 7.39 4.78
C GLY A 82 -3.32 6.56 5.21
N GLY A 83 -3.54 5.28 5.52
CA GLY A 83 -2.51 4.32 5.90
C GLY A 83 -1.47 4.13 4.80
N ASN A 84 -1.86 4.10 3.52
CA ASN A 84 -0.89 4.02 2.43
C ASN A 84 0.01 5.26 2.34
N PHE A 85 -0.54 6.45 2.54
CA PHE A 85 0.27 7.68 2.60
C PHE A 85 1.23 7.66 3.79
N ILE A 86 0.76 7.23 4.96
CA ILE A 86 1.61 7.08 6.16
C ILE A 86 2.72 6.05 5.90
N ALA A 87 2.38 4.90 5.34
CA ALA A 87 3.32 3.82 5.06
C ALA A 87 4.44 4.25 4.10
N ILE A 88 4.18 5.14 3.14
CA ILE A 88 5.19 5.62 2.19
C ILE A 88 5.96 6.82 2.77
N LEU A 89 5.24 7.81 3.28
CA LEU A 89 5.78 9.15 3.51
C LEU A 89 6.27 9.37 4.94
N LEU A 90 5.72 8.69 5.95
CA LEU A 90 6.03 9.02 7.35
C LEU A 90 7.53 8.88 7.68
N PRO A 91 8.24 7.80 7.30
CA PRO A 91 9.68 7.70 7.55
C PRO A 91 10.48 8.76 6.81
N ALA A 92 10.13 9.02 5.55
CA ALA A 92 10.80 10.02 4.71
C ALA A 92 10.60 11.45 5.27
N LEU A 93 9.37 11.78 5.68
CA LEU A 93 9.05 13.06 6.30
C LEU A 93 9.79 13.24 7.63
N TYR A 94 9.89 12.20 8.46
CA TYR A 94 10.68 12.26 9.68
C TYR A 94 12.15 12.59 9.38
N ILE A 95 12.77 11.90 8.41
CA ILE A 95 14.16 12.17 7.99
C ILE A 95 14.31 13.62 7.52
N ALA A 96 13.41 14.08 6.64
CA ALA A 96 13.45 15.41 6.06
C ALA A 96 13.27 16.53 7.08
N LEU A 97 12.31 16.38 8.02
CA LEU A 97 12.04 17.38 9.04
C LEU A 97 13.14 17.43 10.10
N THR A 98 13.65 16.29 10.54
CA THR A 98 14.68 16.26 11.59
C THR A 98 16.08 16.62 11.08
N SER A 99 16.37 16.39 9.79
CA SER A 99 17.72 16.60 9.24
C SER A 99 17.85 17.90 8.45
N PHE A 100 16.79 18.37 7.78
CA PHE A 100 16.86 19.54 6.89
C PHE A 100 15.98 20.70 7.32
N HIS A 101 14.81 20.43 7.92
CA HIS A 101 13.81 21.48 8.22
C HIS A 101 13.28 21.39 9.67
N PRO A 102 14.15 21.43 10.70
CA PRO A 102 13.70 21.30 12.09
C PRO A 102 12.80 22.46 12.54
N GLU A 103 12.91 23.62 11.88
CA GLU A 103 12.10 24.82 12.13
C GLU A 103 10.61 24.64 11.80
N MET A 104 10.27 23.66 10.97
CA MET A 104 8.87 23.33 10.66
C MET A 104 8.17 22.57 11.78
N LEU A 105 8.93 22.04 12.74
CA LEU A 105 8.38 21.34 13.89
C LEU A 105 8.02 22.34 14.99
N PRO A 106 6.88 22.15 15.70
CA PRO A 106 6.61 22.89 16.93
C PRO A 106 7.80 22.79 17.88
N THR A 107 8.23 23.92 18.45
CA THR A 107 9.45 24.01 19.27
C THR A 107 9.50 22.97 20.39
N ALA A 108 8.37 22.70 21.06
CA ALA A 108 8.27 21.65 22.07
C ALA A 108 8.58 20.25 21.52
N LEU A 109 8.11 19.92 20.32
CA LEU A 109 8.40 18.64 19.67
C LEU A 109 9.85 18.56 19.20
N ALA A 110 10.37 19.63 18.61
CA ALA A 110 11.76 19.70 18.17
C ALA A 110 12.73 19.49 19.35
N LEU A 111 12.47 20.13 20.50
CA LEU A 111 13.26 19.96 21.72
C LEU A 111 13.16 18.54 22.28
N SER A 112 11.98 17.93 22.27
CA SER A 112 11.81 16.53 22.68
C SER A 112 12.53 15.55 21.75
N ILE A 113 12.59 15.84 20.45
CA ILE A 113 13.35 15.03 19.49
C ILE A 113 14.85 15.22 19.73
N ALA A 114 15.31 16.45 19.96
CA ALA A 114 16.71 16.72 20.24
C ALA A 114 17.19 16.01 21.52
N SER A 115 16.41 16.07 22.61
CA SER A 115 16.78 15.43 23.87
C SER A 115 16.81 13.90 23.78
N THR A 116 15.88 13.29 23.04
CA THR A 116 15.86 11.83 22.84
C THR A 116 16.95 11.32 21.90
N ARG A 117 17.64 12.22 21.20
CA ARG A 117 18.72 11.90 20.26
C ARG A 117 20.12 12.29 20.76
N GLU A 118 20.23 12.90 21.94
CA GLU A 118 21.51 13.34 22.51
C GLU A 118 22.53 12.19 22.65
N ASN A 119 22.05 10.99 22.99
CA ASN A 119 22.89 9.80 23.19
C ASN A 119 22.92 8.87 21.97
N VAL A 120 22.22 9.20 20.89
CA VAL A 120 22.12 8.35 19.70
C VAL A 120 23.22 8.74 18.70
N PRO A 121 24.17 7.85 18.37
CA PRO A 121 25.35 8.20 17.57
C PRO A 121 25.05 8.31 16.07
N PHE A 122 23.86 7.87 15.64
CA PHE A 122 23.49 7.78 14.22
C PHE A 122 22.60 8.94 13.76
N PRO A 123 22.77 9.40 12.52
CA PRO A 123 21.84 10.36 11.92
C PRO A 123 20.48 9.72 11.63
N ALA A 124 19.44 10.55 11.47
CA ALA A 124 18.04 10.11 11.43
C ALA A 124 17.79 9.12 10.30
N PHE A 125 18.44 9.30 9.15
CA PHE A 125 18.29 8.40 8.02
C PHE A 125 18.88 7.01 8.32
N VAL A 126 20.00 6.91 9.04
CA VAL A 126 20.61 5.62 9.41
C VAL A 126 19.73 4.89 10.43
N GLU A 127 19.24 5.60 11.44
CA GLU A 127 18.27 5.07 12.40
C GLU A 127 17.03 4.49 11.69
N ALA A 128 16.45 5.25 10.75
CA ALA A 128 15.27 4.83 10.01
C ALA A 128 15.55 3.62 9.11
N PHE A 129 16.68 3.61 8.39
CA PHE A 129 17.07 2.49 7.53
C PHE A 129 17.30 1.20 8.33
N LEU A 130 18.01 1.28 9.46
CA LEU A 130 18.24 0.12 10.32
C LEU A 130 16.94 -0.48 10.83
N MET A 131 16.02 0.37 11.31
CA MET A 131 14.74 -0.08 11.82
C MET A 131 13.83 -0.64 10.72
N GLU A 132 13.72 0.03 9.58
CA GLU A 132 12.88 -0.42 8.47
C GLU A 132 13.42 -1.71 7.84
N LEU A 133 14.75 -1.85 7.69
CA LEU A 133 15.37 -3.09 7.24
C LEU A 133 15.11 -4.23 8.23
N SER A 134 15.20 -3.94 9.53
CA SER A 134 14.91 -4.95 10.57
C SER A 134 13.47 -5.45 10.49
N LEU A 135 12.51 -4.56 10.24
CA LEU A 135 11.12 -4.97 10.04
C LEU A 135 10.92 -5.82 8.78
N GLU A 136 11.60 -5.51 7.67
CA GLU A 136 11.51 -6.34 6.47
C GLU A 136 12.13 -7.72 6.68
N LEU A 137 13.26 -7.80 7.40
CA LEU A 137 13.85 -9.09 7.77
C LEU A 137 12.90 -9.92 8.64
N LEU A 138 12.25 -9.30 9.62
CA LEU A 138 11.26 -9.97 10.46
C LEU A 138 10.06 -10.47 9.65
N ARG A 139 9.60 -9.68 8.69
CA ARG A 139 8.46 -10.02 7.83
C ARG A 139 8.80 -11.13 6.84
N GLU A 140 9.99 -11.12 6.27
CA GLU A 140 10.48 -12.19 5.38
C GLU A 140 10.69 -13.50 6.15
N ALA A 141 11.21 -13.42 7.38
CA ALA A 141 11.31 -14.57 8.27
C ALA A 141 9.93 -15.11 8.66
N GLY A 142 8.98 -14.23 8.98
CA GLY A 142 7.60 -14.59 9.34
C GLY A 142 6.83 -15.26 8.21
N ALA A 143 7.05 -14.86 6.96
CA ALA A 143 6.40 -15.46 5.79
C ALA A 143 6.77 -16.95 5.57
N ARG A 144 7.88 -17.41 6.16
CA ARG A 144 8.40 -18.78 6.03
C ARG A 144 8.03 -19.68 7.21
N LEU A 145 7.41 -19.11 8.25
CA LEU A 145 7.05 -19.83 9.47
C LEU A 145 5.58 -20.28 9.43
N PRO A 146 5.25 -21.48 9.96
CA PRO A 146 3.87 -21.92 10.09
C PRO A 146 3.08 -21.02 11.05
N GLY A 147 1.78 -20.87 10.80
CA GLY A 147 0.89 -19.83 11.36
C GLY A 147 1.15 -19.42 12.83
N PRO A 148 1.19 -20.34 13.81
CA PRO A 148 1.42 -19.99 15.21
C PRO A 148 2.78 -19.32 15.47
N LEU A 149 3.83 -19.72 14.74
CA LEU A 149 5.18 -19.17 14.89
C LEU A 149 5.32 -17.78 14.24
N ASN A 150 4.48 -17.45 13.26
CA ASN A 150 4.47 -16.11 12.65
C ASN A 150 4.01 -15.03 13.65
N GLN A 151 3.05 -15.35 14.53
CA GLN A 151 2.66 -14.42 15.60
C GLN A 151 3.79 -14.23 16.62
N THR A 152 4.49 -15.31 16.96
CA THR A 152 5.62 -15.27 17.91
C THR A 152 6.77 -14.41 17.37
N ILE A 153 7.19 -14.59 16.12
CA ILE A 153 8.28 -13.78 15.55
C ILE A 153 7.90 -12.31 15.43
N GLY A 154 6.62 -11.99 15.20
CA GLY A 154 6.13 -10.61 15.19
C GLY A 154 6.24 -9.94 16.56
N ILE A 155 5.80 -10.62 17.63
CA ILE A 155 5.88 -10.10 19.00
C ILE A 155 7.33 -9.98 19.46
N VAL A 156 8.08 -11.07 19.33
CA VAL A 156 9.49 -11.15 19.75
C VAL A 156 10.32 -10.17 18.92
N GLY A 157 10.16 -10.16 17.60
CA GLY A 157 10.88 -9.27 16.71
C GLY A 157 10.57 -7.80 16.96
N GLY A 158 9.29 -7.41 16.96
CA GLY A 158 8.91 -6.00 17.12
C GLY A 158 9.28 -5.43 18.49
N LEU A 159 8.97 -6.18 19.57
CA LEU A 159 9.25 -5.72 20.92
C LEU A 159 10.75 -5.76 21.22
N ILE A 160 11.44 -6.87 20.94
CA ILE A 160 12.85 -7.02 21.30
C ILE A 160 13.72 -6.12 20.44
N VAL A 161 13.52 -6.07 19.12
CA VAL A 161 14.32 -5.19 18.26
C VAL A 161 14.08 -3.73 18.66
N GLY A 162 12.83 -3.32 18.86
CA GLY A 162 12.52 -1.94 19.26
C GLY A 162 13.10 -1.56 20.63
N THR A 163 12.85 -2.37 21.65
CA THR A 163 13.32 -2.07 23.02
C THR A 163 14.83 -2.20 23.16
N ALA A 164 15.45 -3.22 22.56
CA ALA A 164 16.89 -3.38 22.59
C ALA A 164 17.60 -2.27 21.80
N ALA A 165 17.06 -1.84 20.65
CA ALA A 165 17.64 -0.74 19.88
C ALA A 165 17.64 0.58 20.66
N VAL A 166 16.56 0.84 21.42
CA VAL A 166 16.47 2.01 22.30
C VAL A 166 17.40 1.88 23.50
N GLN A 167 17.44 0.73 24.18
CA GLN A 167 18.30 0.50 25.34
C GLN A 167 19.79 0.56 24.98
N ALA A 168 20.15 0.10 23.78
CA ALA A 168 21.51 0.21 23.25
C ALA A 168 21.86 1.63 22.75
N ASN A 169 20.93 2.59 22.83
CA ASN A 169 21.05 3.94 22.26
C ASN A 169 21.43 3.95 20.77
N ILE A 170 21.09 2.90 20.02
CA ILE A 170 21.33 2.83 18.58
C ILE A 170 20.25 3.62 17.82
N VAL A 171 19.03 3.66 18.39
CA VAL A 171 17.86 4.28 17.77
C VAL A 171 17.08 5.08 18.81
N SER A 172 16.58 6.24 18.42
CA SER A 172 15.75 7.08 19.29
C SER A 172 14.35 6.48 19.54
N PRO A 173 13.76 6.67 20.74
CA PRO A 173 12.39 6.24 21.02
C PRO A 173 11.36 6.77 20.01
N ILE A 174 11.53 8.00 19.52
CA ILE A 174 10.63 8.62 18.55
C ILE A 174 10.72 7.91 17.19
N MET A 175 11.92 7.49 16.78
CA MET A 175 12.07 6.69 15.56
C MET A 175 11.33 5.35 15.67
N VAL A 176 11.37 4.69 16.83
CA VAL A 176 10.61 3.45 17.05
C VAL A 176 9.10 3.67 16.89
N ILE A 177 8.58 4.80 17.39
CA ILE A 177 7.16 5.17 17.20
C ILE A 177 6.84 5.38 15.72
N VAL A 178 7.68 6.12 15.00
CA VAL A 178 7.52 6.37 13.55
C VAL A 178 7.46 5.07 12.77
N VAL A 179 8.38 4.15 13.05
CA VAL A 179 8.48 2.85 12.38
C VAL A 179 7.30 1.94 12.76
N ALA A 180 6.89 1.92 14.03
CA ALA A 180 5.71 1.16 14.47
C ALA A 180 4.42 1.64 13.79
N LEU A 181 4.20 2.96 13.69
CA LEU A 181 3.06 3.52 12.97
C LEU A 181 3.10 3.18 11.48
N THR A 182 4.28 3.28 10.87
CA THR A 182 4.49 2.93 9.45
C THR A 182 4.18 1.44 9.21
N ALA A 183 4.62 0.55 10.10
CA ALA A 183 4.36 -0.88 10.02
C ALA A 183 2.87 -1.21 10.14
N ILE A 184 2.18 -0.62 11.13
CA ILE A 184 0.73 -0.76 11.31
C ILE A 184 -0.03 -0.28 10.08
N ALA A 185 0.37 0.88 9.53
CA ALA A 185 -0.23 1.44 8.34
C ALA A 185 -0.02 0.55 7.10
N ALA A 186 1.16 -0.09 6.97
CA ALA A 186 1.46 -1.02 5.88
C ALA A 186 0.61 -2.31 5.94
N PHE A 187 0.12 -2.72 7.11
CA PHE A 187 -0.81 -3.85 7.24
C PHE A 187 -2.23 -3.53 6.81
N ALA A 188 -2.58 -2.25 6.64
CA ALA A 188 -3.90 -1.88 6.09
C ALA A 188 -4.04 -2.24 4.60
N VAL A 189 -2.92 -2.46 3.89
CA VAL A 189 -2.90 -2.84 2.47
C VAL A 189 -3.43 -4.27 2.29
N PRO A 190 -4.56 -4.48 1.58
CA PRO A 190 -5.23 -5.78 1.52
C PRO A 190 -4.57 -6.74 0.53
N THR A 191 -3.75 -6.26 -0.42
CA THR A 191 -3.09 -7.11 -1.42
C THR A 191 -1.59 -7.14 -1.20
N TYR A 192 -1.00 -8.33 -1.09
CA TYR A 192 0.42 -8.51 -0.79
C TYR A 192 1.35 -7.87 -1.85
N SER A 193 1.09 -8.10 -3.14
CA SER A 193 1.92 -7.57 -4.24
C SER A 193 1.95 -6.03 -4.25
N PHE A 194 0.79 -5.39 -4.07
CA PHE A 194 0.72 -3.93 -3.95
C PHE A 194 1.39 -3.43 -2.66
N GLY A 195 1.26 -4.16 -1.56
CA GLY A 195 1.99 -3.88 -0.32
C GLY A 195 3.51 -3.98 -0.51
N ALA A 196 4.01 -4.88 -1.36
CA ALA A 196 5.42 -4.99 -1.71
C ALA A 196 5.91 -3.77 -2.50
N ALA A 197 5.14 -3.31 -3.48
CA ALA A 197 5.41 -2.08 -4.22
C ALA A 197 5.51 -0.86 -3.28
N ILE A 198 4.55 -0.71 -2.35
CA ILE A 198 4.55 0.36 -1.35
C ILE A 198 5.83 0.35 -0.50
N ARG A 199 6.28 -0.84 -0.06
CA ARG A 199 7.48 -0.97 0.77
C ARG A 199 8.76 -0.62 0.02
N GLN A 200 8.89 -1.02 -1.25
CA GLN A 200 10.02 -0.63 -2.09
C GLN A 200 10.06 0.89 -2.33
N ILE A 201 8.89 1.49 -2.58
CA ILE A 201 8.76 2.94 -2.78
C ILE A 201 9.12 3.70 -1.52
N ARG A 202 8.70 3.23 -0.34
CA ARG A 202 9.08 3.84 0.95
C ARG A 202 10.59 4.01 1.06
N PHE A 203 11.39 2.98 0.75
CA PHE A 203 12.85 3.10 0.78
C PHE A 203 13.35 4.14 -0.22
N LEU A 204 12.81 4.19 -1.44
CA LEU A 204 13.15 5.24 -2.41
C LEU A 204 12.87 6.65 -1.87
N PHE A 205 11.72 6.85 -1.21
CA PHE A 205 11.37 8.12 -0.58
C PHE A 205 12.28 8.47 0.59
N MET A 206 12.70 7.49 1.39
CA MET A 206 13.70 7.71 2.45
C MET A 206 15.05 8.15 1.88
N ILE A 207 15.48 7.56 0.75
CA ILE A 207 16.70 7.96 0.03
C ILE A 207 16.56 9.41 -0.45
N LEU A 208 15.47 9.74 -1.14
CA LEU A 208 15.23 11.11 -1.63
C LEU A 208 15.18 12.13 -0.49
N ALA A 209 14.55 11.78 0.63
CA ALA A 209 14.52 12.62 1.83
C ALA A 209 15.90 12.79 2.47
N ALA A 210 16.74 11.75 2.47
CA ALA A 210 18.09 11.81 3.01
C ALA A 210 19.03 12.70 2.18
N PHE A 211 18.82 12.80 0.87
CA PHE A 211 19.64 13.65 -0.02
C PHE A 211 19.11 15.08 -0.20
N LEU A 212 17.80 15.24 -0.32
CA LEU A 212 17.16 16.49 -0.75
C LEU A 212 16.07 16.99 0.23
N GLY A 213 15.88 16.33 1.37
CA GLY A 213 14.85 16.69 2.34
C GLY A 213 13.43 16.68 1.75
N ILE A 214 12.63 17.68 2.11
CA ILE A 214 11.23 17.80 1.65
C ILE A 214 11.15 17.98 0.13
N TYR A 215 12.13 18.68 -0.47
CA TYR A 215 12.18 18.86 -1.92
C TYR A 215 12.31 17.52 -2.65
N GLY A 216 13.14 16.61 -2.13
CA GLY A 216 13.27 15.23 -2.66
C GLY A 216 11.96 14.45 -2.58
N ILE A 217 11.24 14.57 -1.46
CA ILE A 217 9.92 13.94 -1.29
C ILE A 217 8.93 14.47 -2.33
N MET A 218 8.90 15.79 -2.56
CA MET A 218 8.01 16.39 -3.56
C MET A 218 8.31 15.93 -4.98
N LEU A 219 9.59 15.87 -5.37
CA LEU A 219 10.01 15.32 -6.66
C LEU A 219 9.64 13.84 -6.79
N GLY A 220 9.86 13.06 -5.73
CA GLY A 220 9.45 11.66 -5.66
C GLY A 220 7.94 11.47 -5.84
N LEU A 221 7.12 12.32 -5.22
CA LEU A 221 5.66 12.30 -5.39
C LEU A 221 5.25 12.62 -6.83
N LEU A 222 5.84 13.66 -7.43
CA LEU A 222 5.55 14.02 -8.82
C LEU A 222 5.93 12.89 -9.79
N TYR A 223 7.12 12.31 -9.62
CA TYR A 223 7.57 11.16 -10.40
C TYR A 223 6.63 9.97 -10.20
N LEU A 224 6.26 9.65 -8.95
CA LEU A 224 5.38 8.54 -8.64
C LEU A 224 4.01 8.69 -9.30
N ILE A 225 3.39 9.87 -9.18
CA ILE A 225 2.09 10.15 -9.81
C ILE A 225 2.20 10.08 -11.33
N GLY A 226 3.27 10.64 -11.92
CA GLY A 226 3.53 10.57 -13.36
C GLY A 226 3.71 9.14 -13.86
N HIS A 227 4.47 8.31 -13.15
CA HIS A 227 4.64 6.89 -13.43
C HIS A 227 3.31 6.15 -13.40
N LEU A 228 2.54 6.31 -12.31
CA LEU A 228 1.23 5.68 -12.16
C LEU A 228 0.23 6.12 -13.25
N ALA A 229 0.30 7.36 -13.71
CA ALA A 229 -0.53 7.88 -14.79
C ALA A 229 -0.16 7.31 -16.16
N ALA A 230 1.12 6.99 -16.38
CA ALA A 230 1.62 6.39 -17.61
C ALA A 230 1.33 4.88 -17.70
N LEU A 231 1.19 4.21 -16.55
CA LEU A 231 0.91 2.78 -16.48
C LEU A 231 -0.44 2.43 -17.10
N LYS A 232 -0.43 1.35 -17.88
CA LYS A 232 -1.63 0.74 -18.47
C LYS A 232 -1.67 -0.73 -18.11
N SER A 233 -2.87 -1.24 -17.92
CA SER A 233 -3.18 -2.64 -17.71
C SER A 233 -4.20 -3.06 -18.77
N PHE A 234 -3.79 -3.86 -19.74
CA PHE A 234 -4.61 -4.37 -20.86
C PHE A 234 -5.46 -3.27 -21.52
N GLY A 235 -4.83 -2.13 -21.78
CA GLY A 235 -5.47 -0.96 -22.42
C GLY A 235 -6.27 -0.03 -21.49
N MET A 236 -6.43 -0.36 -20.21
CA MET A 236 -7.02 0.51 -19.18
C MET A 236 -5.93 1.31 -18.46
N GLY A 237 -6.17 2.60 -18.16
CA GLY A 237 -5.25 3.39 -17.35
C GLY A 237 -5.20 2.90 -15.88
N TYR A 238 -4.00 2.76 -15.31
CA TYR A 238 -3.83 2.23 -13.96
C TYR A 238 -4.43 3.15 -12.87
N LEU A 239 -4.37 4.47 -13.10
CA LEU A 239 -4.98 5.49 -12.23
C LEU A 239 -6.48 5.69 -12.48
N GLU A 240 -7.13 4.94 -13.38
CA GLU A 240 -8.59 5.06 -13.51
C GLU A 240 -9.27 4.65 -12.19
N PRO A 241 -10.24 5.42 -11.67
CA PRO A 241 -10.94 6.55 -12.28
C PRO A 241 -10.43 7.95 -11.86
N PHE A 242 -9.27 8.06 -11.22
CA PHE A 242 -8.66 9.35 -10.89
C PHE A 242 -8.15 10.08 -12.14
N SER A 243 -7.66 9.33 -13.14
CA SER A 243 -7.24 9.86 -14.44
C SER A 243 -7.51 8.85 -15.57
N PRO A 244 -8.33 9.19 -16.59
CA PRO A 244 -9.21 10.36 -16.66
C PRO A 244 -10.27 10.34 -15.54
N LEU A 245 -10.63 11.52 -15.04
CA LEU A 245 -11.56 11.66 -13.92
C LEU A 245 -12.96 11.16 -14.30
N SER A 246 -13.39 10.04 -13.70
CA SER A 246 -14.75 9.52 -13.84
C SER A 246 -15.52 9.72 -12.52
N LEU A 247 -16.31 10.80 -12.45
CA LEU A 247 -17.17 11.10 -11.29
C LEU A 247 -18.15 9.98 -10.96
N ARG A 248 -18.51 9.17 -11.95
CA ARG A 248 -19.41 8.03 -11.78
C ARG A 248 -18.72 6.86 -11.08
N ASP A 249 -17.46 6.58 -11.43
CA ASP A 249 -16.70 5.47 -10.88
C ASP A 249 -16.03 5.86 -9.55
N LEU A 250 -15.77 7.15 -9.29
CA LEU A 250 -15.27 7.65 -8.00
C LEU A 250 -16.18 7.33 -6.81
N LYS A 251 -17.48 7.15 -7.07
CA LYS A 251 -18.50 6.76 -6.06
C LYS A 251 -18.29 5.36 -5.49
N ASP A 252 -17.32 4.58 -5.97
CA ASP A 252 -16.97 3.29 -5.35
C ASP A 252 -15.46 3.12 -5.17
N VAL A 253 -14.73 4.24 -5.11
CA VAL A 253 -13.29 4.25 -4.81
C VAL A 253 -13.07 4.53 -3.32
N MET A 254 -13.29 5.77 -2.88
CA MET A 254 -13.04 6.16 -1.49
C MET A 254 -14.25 5.93 -0.57
N ILE A 255 -15.45 6.25 -1.06
CA ILE A 255 -16.71 6.09 -0.32
C ILE A 255 -17.48 4.96 -0.99
N ARG A 256 -17.93 3.99 -0.22
CA ARG A 256 -18.76 2.88 -0.70
C ARG A 256 -20.21 3.31 -0.72
N PHE A 257 -20.80 3.42 -1.90
CA PHE A 257 -22.25 3.63 -2.03
C PHE A 257 -23.02 2.30 -1.85
N PRO A 258 -24.31 2.34 -1.48
CA PRO A 258 -25.12 1.13 -1.31
C PRO A 258 -25.16 0.30 -2.59
N LEU A 259 -24.97 -1.03 -2.48
CA LEU A 259 -24.98 -1.96 -3.63
C LEU A 259 -26.25 -1.84 -4.48
N GLN A 260 -27.39 -1.52 -3.84
CA GLN A 260 -28.68 -1.30 -4.49
C GLN A 260 -28.69 -0.12 -5.45
N SER A 261 -27.73 0.81 -5.34
CA SER A 261 -27.58 1.97 -6.24
C SER A 261 -26.61 1.69 -7.40
N MET A 262 -25.87 0.59 -7.37
CA MET A 262 -24.81 0.25 -8.33
C MET A 262 -25.31 -0.59 -9.51
N HIS A 263 -26.23 -0.02 -10.30
CA HIS A 263 -26.88 -0.74 -11.41
C HIS A 263 -26.01 -0.95 -12.66
N LYS A 264 -24.91 -0.20 -12.80
CA LYS A 264 -24.13 -0.17 -14.03
C LYS A 264 -22.67 -0.55 -13.77
N ARG A 265 -22.04 -1.19 -14.76
CA ARG A 265 -20.62 -1.53 -14.74
C ARG A 265 -19.73 -0.27 -14.78
N PRO A 266 -18.49 -0.34 -14.25
CA PRO A 266 -17.52 0.75 -14.32
C PRO A 266 -17.29 1.22 -15.76
N GLN A 267 -17.22 2.53 -16.00
CA GLN A 267 -16.99 3.06 -17.35
C GLN A 267 -15.55 2.85 -17.81
N SER A 268 -14.60 2.81 -16.87
CA SER A 268 -13.19 2.48 -17.12
C SER A 268 -13.01 1.21 -17.95
N LEU A 269 -13.81 0.18 -17.69
CA LEU A 269 -13.75 -1.11 -18.39
C LEU A 269 -14.27 -1.08 -19.83
N ARG A 270 -14.83 0.05 -20.30
CA ARG A 270 -15.48 0.20 -21.61
C ARG A 270 -16.41 -0.99 -21.96
N PRO A 271 -17.34 -1.37 -21.08
CA PRO A 271 -18.11 -2.61 -21.24
C PRO A 271 -19.11 -2.48 -22.40
N LYS A 272 -19.23 -3.53 -23.22
CA LYS A 272 -20.28 -3.61 -24.27
C LYS A 272 -21.69 -3.70 -23.65
N ASP A 273 -21.83 -4.43 -22.55
CA ASP A 273 -23.05 -4.48 -21.75
C ASP A 273 -22.88 -3.65 -20.47
N VAL A 274 -23.64 -2.56 -20.39
CA VAL A 274 -23.53 -1.54 -19.34
C VAL A 274 -24.23 -1.96 -18.05
N LYS A 275 -25.14 -2.94 -18.08
CA LYS A 275 -25.93 -3.33 -16.90
C LYS A 275 -25.12 -4.30 -16.02
N ARG A 276 -25.05 -3.99 -14.72
CA ARG A 276 -24.44 -4.86 -13.70
C ARG A 276 -25.50 -5.66 -12.94
N LEU A 277 -26.59 -5.01 -12.57
CA LEU A 277 -27.73 -5.62 -11.87
C LEU A 277 -28.96 -5.53 -12.76
N ARG A 278 -29.78 -6.59 -12.75
CA ARG A 278 -31.11 -6.54 -13.38
C ARG A 278 -31.98 -5.60 -12.54
N ASN A 279 -32.67 -4.66 -13.20
CA ASN A 279 -33.67 -3.85 -12.50
C ASN A 279 -34.71 -4.80 -11.86
N LYS A 280 -35.20 -4.42 -10.68
CA LYS A 280 -36.36 -5.08 -10.06
C LYS A 280 -37.63 -4.57 -10.77
N ASP A 281 -37.76 -4.89 -12.05
CA ASP A 281 -39.01 -4.77 -12.82
C ASP A 281 -39.19 -6.06 -13.62
#